data_AF-A0AAV7GBM9-F1
#
_entry.id   AF-A0AAV7GBM9-F1
#
_cell.length_a   1.000
_cell.length_b   1.000
_cell.length_c   1.000
_cell.angle_alpha   90.00
_cell.angle_beta   90.00
_cell.angle_gamma   90.00
#
_symmetry.space_group_name_H-M   'P 1'
#
loop_
_entity.id
_entity.type
_entity.pdbx_description
1 polymer ?
#
loop_
_entity_poly.entity_id
_entity_poly.type
_entity_poly.pdbx_seq_one_letter_code
_entity_poly.pdbx_strand_id
1 'polypeptide(L)'
;MTSLLTRALIRYLLPLKNPPRSRTTVYMSSSSSLPSSSSSSWSCPRCTFLNPSSQKVSCQMCLSPTATATATAGGGGGSTFSVGASASPGRWPCTACTYLNPNGRAFCEVCGTRAAPFSRFLGDCLDPDELSAADSSIGSVFLPLQRCGSKRPAPVEAAADARPLEKLARSEKEEHLVLSGNGDPSSNPHVLKIMSYNVWFREDLEVYRRMEALGNLILVHVPDFICFQEVTPNIYDIFRSSKWWKSYRCSVSQDMIAERPYFCMQMSKLPVETFKCKPFANSIMGRELCLADIKLNSGKRLVIATSHLESPCPAPPKWDQMYSVQRVAQAKECLILLKDSNNAIFAGDMNWDDKLDGAFPLPDGWVDAWMVKKPGENGWTYDTKSNKMLSGNRTLQKRLDRFMCNLKDFRIDSIEMIGTEAIPGLSYNKEKKVRNQMVKMELPVLPSDHYGLLLTVTNL
;
A
#
# COMPACT_ATOMS: atom_id res chain seq x y z
N MET A 1 -80.01 19.75 -0.10
CA MET A 1 -78.93 20.38 -0.88
C MET A 1 -77.73 19.43 -0.78
N THR A 2 -77.50 18.51 -1.71
CA THR A 2 -76.77 18.70 -3.00
C THR A 2 -75.33 19.21 -2.80
N SER A 3 -74.27 18.58 -3.33
CA SER A 3 -74.21 17.44 -4.27
C SER A 3 -72.78 16.91 -4.48
N LEU A 4 -72.61 15.57 -4.44
CA LEU A 4 -71.79 14.68 -5.33
C LEU A 4 -70.29 14.99 -5.57
N LEU A 5 -69.32 14.07 -5.44
CA LEU A 5 -69.09 12.66 -5.90
C LEU A 5 -68.34 12.50 -7.26
N THR A 6 -67.05 12.11 -7.16
CA THR A 6 -66.35 11.00 -7.90
C THR A 6 -66.10 10.98 -9.43
N ARG A 7 -65.11 10.12 -9.81
CA ARG A 7 -64.80 9.46 -11.12
C ARG A 7 -64.01 10.32 -12.14
N ALA A 8 -63.23 9.76 -13.08
CA ALA A 8 -62.54 8.45 -13.27
C ALA A 8 -61.50 8.65 -14.42
N LEU A 9 -60.25 8.17 -14.34
CA LEU A 9 -59.71 6.90 -14.88
C LEU A 9 -59.85 6.66 -16.42
N ILE A 10 -58.71 6.37 -17.09
CA ILE A 10 -58.48 5.50 -18.30
C ILE A 10 -57.95 6.15 -19.62
N ARG A 11 -56.66 5.82 -19.91
CA ARG A 11 -55.96 5.40 -21.17
C ARG A 11 -56.32 5.99 -22.56
N TYR A 12 -55.29 6.25 -23.39
CA TYR A 12 -54.94 5.63 -24.70
C TYR A 12 -53.64 6.34 -25.22
N LEU A 13 -52.46 5.70 -25.22
CA LEU A 13 -51.79 4.96 -26.32
C LEU A 13 -51.39 5.76 -27.59
N LEU A 14 -50.11 5.56 -27.97
CA LEU A 14 -49.26 6.01 -29.12
C LEU A 14 -49.87 5.72 -30.53
N PRO A 15 -49.34 6.22 -31.71
CA PRO A 15 -47.88 6.36 -32.01
C PRO A 15 -47.34 7.38 -33.08
N LEU A 16 -46.00 7.54 -33.05
CA LEU A 16 -45.02 7.71 -34.17
C LEU A 16 -45.31 8.61 -35.40
N LYS A 17 -44.40 9.59 -35.65
CA LYS A 17 -43.68 9.77 -36.95
C LYS A 17 -42.46 10.71 -36.86
N ASN A 18 -41.54 10.59 -37.82
CA ASN A 18 -40.16 11.10 -37.82
C ASN A 18 -39.96 12.36 -38.74
N PRO A 19 -38.75 12.96 -38.88
CA PRO A 19 -38.56 14.41 -39.06
C PRO A 19 -38.32 14.91 -40.51
N PRO A 20 -38.18 16.24 -40.71
CA PRO A 20 -37.57 16.83 -41.91
C PRO A 20 -36.09 17.27 -41.70
N ARG A 21 -35.33 17.35 -42.80
CA ARG A 21 -33.91 17.75 -42.85
C ARG A 21 -33.72 19.22 -43.30
N SER A 22 -32.63 19.82 -42.81
CA SER A 22 -31.71 20.73 -43.54
C SER A 22 -32.23 22.04 -44.17
N ARG A 23 -31.68 23.17 -43.70
CA ARG A 23 -31.18 24.22 -44.62
C ARG A 23 -29.97 24.97 -44.06
N THR A 24 -28.98 25.17 -44.93
CA THR A 24 -27.69 25.83 -44.68
C THR A 24 -27.82 27.34 -44.51
N THR A 25 -26.97 27.97 -43.69
CA THR A 25 -26.63 29.39 -43.83
C THR A 25 -25.16 29.60 -43.49
N VAL A 26 -24.47 30.37 -44.33
CA VAL A 26 -23.04 30.67 -44.26
C VAL A 26 -22.84 31.99 -43.50
N TYR A 27 -21.85 32.04 -42.62
CA TYR A 27 -21.24 33.29 -42.17
C TYR A 27 -19.71 33.13 -42.15
N MET A 28 -19.01 34.00 -42.88
CA MET A 28 -17.58 34.20 -42.71
C MET A 28 -17.34 35.23 -41.60
N SER A 29 -16.30 35.05 -40.80
CA SER A 29 -15.66 36.12 -40.04
C SER A 29 -14.21 35.73 -39.75
N SER A 30 -13.30 36.67 -40.00
CA SER A 30 -11.85 36.49 -39.96
C SER A 30 -11.26 37.03 -38.66
N SER A 31 -10.31 36.33 -38.02
CA SER A 31 -9.36 36.98 -37.08
C SER A 31 -8.07 36.18 -36.85
N SER A 32 -6.94 36.78 -37.17
CA SER A 32 -5.64 36.74 -36.46
C SER A 32 -5.27 35.51 -35.60
N SER A 33 -4.27 34.75 -36.06
CA SER A 33 -3.48 33.82 -35.25
C SER A 33 -2.25 34.50 -34.60
N LEU A 34 -2.05 34.29 -33.31
CA LEU A 34 -0.80 34.54 -32.56
C LEU A 34 -0.48 33.30 -31.71
N PRO A 35 0.81 33.02 -31.42
CA PRO A 35 1.24 31.65 -31.09
C PRO A 35 0.96 31.22 -29.65
N SER A 36 0.50 29.97 -29.49
CA SER A 36 0.26 29.31 -28.21
C SER A 36 1.56 28.89 -27.52
N SER A 37 1.76 29.33 -26.27
CA SER A 37 2.89 28.93 -25.43
C SER A 37 2.71 27.50 -24.89
N SER A 38 3.54 26.56 -25.33
CA SER A 38 3.48 25.16 -24.89
C SER A 38 3.99 24.98 -23.45
N SER A 39 3.23 24.24 -22.64
CA SER A 39 3.56 23.94 -21.23
C SER A 39 3.97 22.47 -21.07
N SER A 40 5.27 22.18 -21.07
CA SER A 40 5.80 20.81 -21.03
C SER A 40 5.96 20.27 -19.59
N SER A 41 5.19 19.25 -19.24
CA SER A 41 5.39 18.41 -18.05
C SER A 41 6.46 17.33 -18.30
N TRP A 42 6.98 16.69 -17.24
CA TRP A 42 7.98 15.61 -17.35
C TRP A 42 7.76 14.47 -16.34
N SER A 43 7.84 13.22 -16.79
CA SER A 43 7.71 12.04 -15.92
C SER A 43 9.01 11.78 -15.15
N CYS A 44 8.88 11.45 -13.86
CA CYS A 44 10.02 11.12 -13.01
C CYS A 44 10.59 9.73 -13.34
N PRO A 45 11.90 9.60 -13.68
CA PRO A 45 12.50 8.29 -13.99
C PRO A 45 12.65 7.35 -12.77
N ARG A 46 12.28 7.80 -11.56
CA ARG A 46 12.41 7.06 -10.30
C ARG A 46 11.09 6.56 -9.72
N CYS A 47 9.97 7.23 -10.00
CA CYS A 47 8.64 6.88 -9.48
C CYS A 47 7.51 7.11 -10.50
N THR A 48 7.85 7.36 -11.77
CA THR A 48 6.95 7.66 -12.91
C THR A 48 6.02 8.88 -12.78
N PHE A 49 5.94 9.50 -11.60
CA PHE A 49 5.09 10.66 -11.35
C PHE A 49 5.34 11.81 -12.34
N LEU A 50 4.25 12.31 -12.93
CA LEU A 50 4.26 13.37 -13.94
C LEU A 50 4.32 14.75 -13.26
N ASN A 51 5.47 15.41 -13.36
CA ASN A 51 5.73 16.70 -12.73
C ASN A 51 5.27 17.85 -13.64
N PRO A 52 4.64 18.90 -13.10
CA PRO A 52 4.23 20.06 -13.88
C PRO A 52 5.43 20.86 -14.41
N SER A 53 5.22 21.62 -15.49
CA SER A 53 6.24 22.45 -16.17
C SER A 53 6.91 23.51 -15.27
N SER A 54 6.25 23.90 -14.18
CA SER A 54 6.79 24.77 -13.13
C SER A 54 7.87 24.10 -12.29
N GLN A 55 7.83 22.77 -12.16
CA GLN A 55 8.76 21.99 -11.35
C GLN A 55 9.97 21.54 -12.18
N LYS A 56 11.02 22.36 -12.23
CA LYS A 56 12.17 22.14 -13.16
C LYS A 56 13.40 21.44 -12.54
N VAL A 57 13.42 21.21 -11.24
CA VAL A 57 14.64 20.83 -10.49
C VAL A 57 14.58 19.41 -9.93
N SER A 58 13.46 19.00 -9.36
CA SER A 58 13.27 17.69 -8.74
C SER A 58 11.81 17.25 -8.75
N CYS A 59 11.55 15.95 -8.67
CA CYS A 59 10.20 15.39 -8.66
C CYS A 59 9.45 15.74 -7.37
N GLN A 60 8.18 16.15 -7.48
CA GLN A 60 7.39 16.55 -6.31
C GLN A 60 7.09 15.39 -5.34
N MET A 61 6.94 14.15 -5.86
CA MET A 61 6.61 12.98 -5.03
C MET A 61 7.82 12.32 -4.37
N CYS A 62 8.96 12.19 -5.07
CA CYS A 62 10.12 11.43 -4.59
C CYS A 62 11.42 12.25 -4.51
N LEU A 63 11.37 13.56 -4.79
CA LEU A 63 12.49 14.51 -4.75
C LEU A 63 13.69 14.17 -5.67
N SER A 64 13.55 13.17 -6.56
CA SER A 64 14.59 12.79 -7.52
C SER A 64 14.77 13.88 -8.59
N PRO A 65 16.00 14.29 -8.94
CA PRO A 65 16.25 15.45 -9.80
C PRO A 65 15.71 15.30 -11.23
N THR A 66 15.39 16.43 -11.86
CA THR A 66 14.98 16.54 -13.26
C THR A 66 16.20 16.43 -14.19
N ALA A 67 16.06 15.79 -15.36
CA ALA A 67 17.17 15.61 -16.32
C ALA A 67 17.81 16.94 -16.79
N THR A 68 17.04 18.04 -16.83
CA THR A 68 17.54 19.40 -17.15
C THR A 68 18.26 20.08 -15.99
N ALA A 69 17.99 19.70 -14.74
CA ALA A 69 18.63 20.30 -13.56
C ALA A 69 20.13 19.99 -13.49
N THR A 70 20.53 18.82 -14.00
CA THR A 70 21.93 18.40 -14.17
C THR A 70 22.71 19.20 -15.22
N ALA A 71 22.07 20.07 -16.01
CA ALA A 71 22.72 20.82 -17.10
C ALA A 71 23.08 22.28 -16.76
N THR A 72 22.67 22.81 -15.60
CA THR A 72 22.79 24.26 -15.29
C THR A 72 24.03 24.65 -14.46
N ALA A 73 25.00 23.75 -14.31
CA ALA A 73 26.30 24.01 -13.68
C ALA A 73 27.44 24.06 -14.72
N GLY A 74 27.42 25.05 -15.62
CA GLY A 74 28.53 25.28 -16.57
C GLY A 74 28.09 25.95 -17.87
N GLY A 75 28.03 27.29 -17.89
CA GLY A 75 27.83 28.07 -19.12
C GLY A 75 29.15 28.47 -19.77
N GLY A 76 29.32 28.19 -21.06
CA GLY A 76 30.45 28.63 -21.88
C GLY A 76 30.24 28.13 -23.32
N GLY A 77 30.10 29.05 -24.28
CA GLY A 77 29.59 28.73 -25.62
C GLY A 77 30.63 28.16 -26.61
N GLY A 78 30.14 27.51 -27.67
CA GLY A 78 30.95 27.19 -28.86
C GLY A 78 30.57 25.88 -29.56
N SER A 79 29.82 26.00 -30.66
CA SER A 79 29.83 25.13 -31.87
C SER A 79 29.97 23.60 -31.74
N THR A 80 28.96 22.88 -32.26
CA THR A 80 29.03 21.56 -32.94
C THR A 80 30.13 20.56 -32.54
N PHE A 81 29.75 19.39 -31.99
CA PHE A 81 30.00 18.08 -32.65
C PHE A 81 29.35 16.90 -31.89
N SER A 82 28.86 15.95 -32.69
CA SER A 82 28.84 14.48 -32.54
C SER A 82 28.67 13.76 -31.18
N VAL A 83 27.83 12.73 -31.24
CA VAL A 83 27.76 11.61 -30.29
C VAL A 83 29.11 10.91 -30.13
N GLY A 84 29.56 10.71 -28.90
CA GLY A 84 30.73 9.88 -28.58
C GLY A 84 30.91 9.70 -27.08
N ALA A 85 30.70 8.48 -26.58
CA ALA A 85 30.97 8.16 -25.19
C ALA A 85 32.48 8.10 -24.94
N SER A 86 33.04 9.13 -24.31
CA SER A 86 34.42 9.11 -23.80
C SER A 86 34.39 9.11 -22.28
N ALA A 87 34.63 7.94 -21.69
CA ALA A 87 34.94 7.86 -20.27
C ALA A 87 36.21 8.68 -19.99
N SER A 88 36.20 9.52 -18.96
CA SER A 88 37.45 10.01 -18.38
C SER A 88 38.27 8.78 -17.96
N PRO A 89 39.52 8.62 -18.43
CA PRO A 89 40.25 7.37 -18.25
C PRO A 89 40.46 7.11 -16.76
N GLY A 90 39.94 5.97 -16.29
CA GLY A 90 40.22 5.48 -14.94
C GLY A 90 39.13 5.69 -13.88
N ARG A 91 37.85 5.96 -14.21
CA ARG A 91 36.75 5.96 -13.21
C ARG A 91 35.43 5.32 -13.69
N TRP A 92 34.67 4.72 -12.76
CA TRP A 92 33.33 4.15 -12.98
C TRP A 92 32.31 4.66 -11.94
N PRO A 93 31.08 5.04 -12.35
CA PRO A 93 30.04 5.51 -11.43
C PRO A 93 29.33 4.34 -10.74
N CYS A 94 29.14 4.45 -9.43
CA CYS A 94 28.39 3.47 -8.65
C CYS A 94 26.90 3.45 -9.01
N THR A 95 26.33 2.27 -9.26
CA THR A 95 24.90 2.11 -9.57
C THR A 95 23.96 2.42 -8.38
N ALA A 96 24.40 2.22 -7.14
CA ALA A 96 23.59 2.50 -5.95
C ALA A 96 23.68 3.95 -5.44
N CYS A 97 24.87 4.57 -5.47
CA CYS A 97 25.11 5.88 -4.86
C CYS A 97 25.74 6.94 -5.79
N THR A 98 25.88 6.63 -7.09
CA THR A 98 26.45 7.48 -8.16
C THR A 98 27.88 8.00 -7.97
N TYR A 99 28.56 7.68 -6.87
CA TYR A 99 29.96 8.03 -6.63
C TYR A 99 30.91 7.48 -7.72
N LEU A 100 31.82 8.33 -8.20
CA LEU A 100 32.77 8.04 -9.28
C LEU A 100 34.06 7.40 -8.74
N ASN A 101 34.01 6.08 -8.60
CA ASN A 101 35.11 5.24 -8.11
C ASN A 101 36.27 5.18 -9.12
N PRO A 102 37.54 5.03 -8.68
CA PRO A 102 38.64 4.64 -9.55
C PRO A 102 38.42 3.27 -10.22
N ASN A 103 38.80 3.14 -11.50
CA ASN A 103 38.88 1.85 -12.17
C ASN A 103 39.91 0.95 -11.48
N GLY A 104 39.65 -0.36 -11.46
CA GLY A 104 40.39 -1.33 -10.66
C GLY A 104 39.81 -1.57 -9.26
N ARG A 105 38.96 -0.67 -8.73
CA ARG A 105 38.12 -0.95 -7.56
C ARG A 105 36.89 -1.72 -7.99
N ALA A 106 36.73 -2.98 -7.54
CA ALA A 106 35.54 -3.78 -7.82
C ALA A 106 34.28 -3.31 -7.05
N PHE A 107 34.47 -2.53 -5.98
CA PHE A 107 33.43 -2.08 -5.06
C PHE A 107 33.52 -0.57 -4.83
N CYS A 108 32.38 0.04 -4.51
CA CYS A 108 32.30 1.49 -4.33
C CYS A 108 32.87 1.94 -2.98
N GLU A 109 33.69 2.99 -3.01
CA GLU A 109 34.37 3.53 -1.82
C GLU A 109 33.40 4.12 -0.78
N VAL A 110 32.27 4.68 -1.22
CA VAL A 110 31.28 5.32 -0.34
C VAL A 110 30.22 4.35 0.20
N CYS A 111 29.90 3.26 -0.51
CA CYS A 111 28.78 2.38 -0.15
C CYS A 111 28.99 0.87 -0.38
N GLY A 112 30.18 0.43 -0.78
CA GLY A 112 30.51 -0.99 -1.01
C GLY A 112 29.87 -1.67 -2.22
N THR A 113 28.99 -1.00 -2.98
CA THR A 113 28.28 -1.60 -4.13
C THR A 113 29.21 -1.94 -5.30
N ARG A 114 28.92 -3.03 -6.04
CA ARG A 114 29.73 -3.57 -7.17
C ARG A 114 29.34 -2.96 -8.54
N ALA A 115 30.27 -2.91 -9.49
CA ALA A 115 30.03 -2.38 -10.86
C ALA A 115 29.16 -3.29 -11.75
N ALA A 116 28.42 -2.72 -12.73
CA ALA A 116 27.42 -3.45 -13.55
C ALA A 116 27.40 -3.06 -15.07
N PRO A 117 26.78 -3.89 -15.97
CA PRO A 117 26.71 -3.69 -17.44
C PRO A 117 25.40 -3.01 -17.96
N PHE A 118 25.32 -2.64 -19.25
CA PHE A 118 24.31 -1.69 -19.84
C PHE A 118 23.48 -2.20 -21.07
N SER A 119 22.16 -1.85 -21.16
CA SER A 119 21.30 -1.63 -22.39
C SER A 119 19.84 -1.18 -21.98
N ARG A 120 19.23 -0.03 -22.38
CA ARG A 120 18.33 0.34 -23.56
C ARG A 120 16.93 -0.34 -23.62
N PHE A 121 15.78 0.22 -24.10
CA PHE A 121 15.36 1.52 -24.75
C PHE A 121 13.79 1.77 -24.68
N LEU A 122 13.31 3.02 -24.89
CA LEU A 122 12.04 3.62 -25.50
C LEU A 122 10.64 2.90 -25.49
N GLY A 123 9.44 3.54 -25.59
CA GLY A 123 8.98 4.97 -25.65
C GLY A 123 7.49 5.16 -26.17
N ASP A 124 6.85 6.32 -25.89
CA ASP A 124 5.60 6.96 -26.48
C ASP A 124 4.17 6.32 -26.37
N CYS A 125 3.00 7.02 -26.47
CA CYS A 125 2.52 8.39 -26.10
C CYS A 125 0.99 8.61 -26.38
N LEU A 126 0.40 9.75 -25.91
CA LEU A 126 -0.87 10.48 -26.30
C LEU A 126 -2.06 10.58 -25.30
N ASP A 127 -2.77 11.73 -25.33
CA ASP A 127 -3.66 12.31 -24.27
C ASP A 127 -4.88 13.10 -24.88
N PRO A 128 -5.99 13.38 -24.14
CA PRO A 128 -7.19 14.11 -24.62
C PRO A 128 -7.58 15.36 -23.77
N ASP A 129 -8.78 15.92 -24.01
CA ASP A 129 -9.44 17.03 -23.27
C ASP A 129 -10.92 16.64 -22.98
N GLU A 130 -11.73 17.24 -22.09
CA GLU A 130 -11.64 18.46 -21.24
C GLU A 130 -12.61 18.30 -20.02
N LEU A 131 -12.91 19.42 -19.31
CA LEU A 131 -14.13 19.74 -18.55
C LEU A 131 -14.32 19.25 -17.10
N SER A 132 -13.58 19.94 -16.21
CA SER A 132 -14.08 20.81 -15.12
C SER A 132 -14.86 20.30 -13.88
N ALA A 133 -14.56 20.97 -12.76
CA ALA A 133 -15.35 21.21 -11.53
C ALA A 133 -15.44 20.13 -10.42
N ALA A 134 -14.50 20.17 -9.45
CA ALA A 134 -14.73 19.75 -8.06
C ALA A 134 -13.77 20.46 -7.06
N ASP A 135 -14.22 20.55 -5.79
CA ASP A 135 -13.60 21.31 -4.69
C ASP A 135 -12.29 20.67 -4.13
N SER A 136 -11.29 21.51 -3.84
CA SER A 136 -9.88 21.10 -3.70
C SER A 136 -9.36 21.10 -2.25
N SER A 137 -9.68 20.07 -1.45
CA SER A 137 -9.08 19.93 -0.11
C SER A 137 -9.02 18.49 0.46
N ILE A 138 -8.60 17.49 -0.34
CA ILE A 138 -8.49 16.09 0.12
C ILE A 138 -7.04 15.63 0.39
N GLY A 139 -6.06 16.00 -0.45
CA GLY A 139 -4.71 15.39 -0.40
C GLY A 139 -3.74 15.83 0.69
N SER A 140 -4.18 16.47 1.78
CA SER A 140 -3.30 16.78 2.92
C SER A 140 -3.06 15.58 3.85
N VAL A 141 -3.61 14.40 3.53
CA VAL A 141 -3.50 13.16 4.32
C VAL A 141 -2.37 12.25 3.81
N PHE A 142 -1.94 12.39 2.55
CA PHE A 142 -0.96 11.50 1.89
C PHE A 142 0.18 12.29 1.22
N LEU A 143 0.99 13.01 2.02
CA LEU A 143 2.19 13.69 1.55
C LEU A 143 3.43 13.25 2.35
N PRO A 144 4.50 12.77 1.70
CA PRO A 144 5.80 12.61 2.35
C PRO A 144 6.46 13.98 2.56
N LEU A 145 6.92 14.29 3.78
CA LEU A 145 7.56 15.56 4.12
C LEU A 145 9.09 15.42 4.28
N GLN A 146 9.78 16.51 3.98
CA GLN A 146 11.24 16.56 3.81
C GLN A 146 12.04 16.42 5.12
N ARG A 147 13.27 15.90 4.99
CA ARG A 147 14.26 15.80 6.06
C ARG A 147 14.74 17.19 6.49
N CYS A 148 14.58 17.53 7.78
CA CYS A 148 15.27 18.66 8.38
C CYS A 148 16.75 18.28 8.63
N GLY A 149 17.69 19.17 8.29
CA GLY A 149 19.12 18.89 8.42
C GLY A 149 19.66 19.19 9.82
N SER A 150 20.27 18.21 10.47
CA SER A 150 21.09 18.40 11.68
C SER A 150 22.56 18.07 11.41
N LYS A 151 23.44 19.01 11.75
CA LYS A 151 24.90 18.82 11.69
C LYS A 151 25.31 17.91 12.85
N ARG A 152 26.12 16.88 12.59
CA ARG A 152 26.80 16.10 13.63
C ARG A 152 28.02 16.86 14.15
N PRO A 153 28.24 16.97 15.47
CA PRO A 153 29.58 17.15 16.04
C PRO A 153 30.44 15.89 15.84
N ALA A 154 31.76 16.05 15.83
CA ALA A 154 32.74 14.97 15.64
C ALA A 154 32.90 14.09 16.90
N PRO A 155 33.36 12.83 16.76
CA PRO A 155 33.67 11.97 17.90
C PRO A 155 35.01 12.36 18.56
N VAL A 156 35.08 12.20 19.88
CA VAL A 156 36.32 12.33 20.67
C VAL A 156 37.01 10.98 20.75
N GLU A 157 38.33 10.95 20.65
CA GLU A 157 39.13 9.72 20.62
C GLU A 157 39.19 8.98 21.96
N ALA A 158 39.54 7.68 21.88
CA ALA A 158 39.63 6.79 23.02
C ALA A 158 40.92 7.00 23.83
N ALA A 159 40.82 6.83 25.15
CA ALA A 159 41.94 6.45 26.01
C ALA A 159 41.70 5.01 26.47
N ALA A 160 42.67 4.14 26.23
CA ALA A 160 42.64 2.77 26.71
C ALA A 160 43.07 2.71 28.18
N ASP A 161 42.42 1.86 28.97
CA ASP A 161 43.15 1.13 29.99
C ASP A 161 42.56 -0.28 30.13
N ALA A 162 43.45 -1.26 30.31
CA ALA A 162 43.10 -2.67 30.28
C ALA A 162 43.80 -3.40 31.43
N ARG A 163 43.05 -4.23 32.17
CA ARG A 163 43.56 -5.47 32.77
C ARG A 163 42.42 -6.44 33.12
N PRO A 164 42.70 -7.76 33.18
CA PRO A 164 41.66 -8.80 33.12
C PRO A 164 41.50 -9.59 34.43
N LEU A 165 40.31 -10.14 34.65
CA LEU A 165 39.92 -11.32 35.48
C LEU A 165 38.37 -11.38 35.44
N GLU A 166 37.64 -12.50 35.53
CA GLU A 166 37.98 -13.92 35.43
C GLU A 166 36.70 -14.71 35.03
N LYS A 167 36.81 -16.03 34.83
CA LYS A 167 35.65 -16.90 34.53
C LYS A 167 34.65 -16.91 35.68
N LEU A 168 33.37 -16.72 35.38
CA LEU A 168 32.26 -17.31 36.14
C LEU A 168 31.11 -17.66 35.21
N ALA A 169 31.07 -18.93 34.80
CA ALA A 169 29.93 -19.49 34.10
C ALA A 169 28.75 -19.60 35.08
N ARG A 170 27.57 -19.14 34.68
CA ARG A 170 26.33 -19.47 35.38
C ARG A 170 25.25 -19.80 34.37
N SER A 171 24.69 -21.00 34.53
CA SER A 171 23.63 -21.53 33.70
C SER A 171 22.32 -20.77 33.95
N GLU A 172 21.70 -20.30 32.88
CA GLU A 172 20.27 -20.04 32.85
C GLU A 172 19.63 -21.14 32.02
N LYS A 173 18.60 -21.79 32.59
CA LYS A 173 17.92 -22.93 31.97
C LYS A 173 17.02 -22.43 30.84
N GLU A 174 17.11 -23.07 29.67
CA GLU A 174 15.99 -23.08 28.74
C GLU A 174 14.82 -23.83 29.38
N GLU A 175 13.72 -23.13 29.67
CA GLU A 175 12.46 -23.77 30.01
C GLU A 175 11.84 -24.36 28.75
N HIS A 176 12.27 -25.58 28.44
CA HIS A 176 11.70 -26.43 27.41
C HIS A 176 10.27 -26.83 27.80
N LEU A 177 9.28 -26.07 27.34
CA LEU A 177 7.85 -26.38 27.48
C LEU A 177 7.50 -27.67 26.73
N VAL A 178 7.66 -28.81 27.42
CA VAL A 178 7.14 -30.11 26.99
C VAL A 178 5.61 -30.06 27.04
N LEU A 179 4.96 -29.97 25.88
CA LEU A 179 3.56 -30.33 25.76
C LEU A 179 3.45 -31.85 25.68
N SER A 180 3.00 -32.48 26.76
CA SER A 180 2.62 -33.90 26.79
C SER A 180 1.45 -34.09 27.75
N GLY A 181 0.32 -34.49 27.18
CA GLY A 181 -0.93 -34.74 27.88
C GLY A 181 -1.99 -35.20 26.88
N ASN A 182 -2.35 -36.48 26.92
CA ASN A 182 -3.33 -37.07 26.02
C ASN A 182 -4.70 -36.41 26.20
N GLY A 183 -5.29 -35.97 25.08
CA GLY A 183 -6.69 -35.55 24.99
C GLY A 183 -7.48 -36.54 24.13
N ASP A 184 -8.70 -36.85 24.57
CA ASP A 184 -9.70 -37.70 23.92
C ASP A 184 -9.93 -37.32 22.44
N PRO A 185 -9.97 -38.26 21.46
CA PRO A 185 -10.13 -37.95 20.04
C PRO A 185 -11.57 -37.55 19.64
N SER A 186 -12.34 -36.94 20.55
CA SER A 186 -13.75 -36.58 20.38
C SER A 186 -13.99 -35.08 20.47
N SER A 187 -14.42 -34.48 19.36
CA SER A 187 -14.99 -33.13 19.27
C SER A 187 -14.12 -31.92 19.67
N ASN A 188 -13.18 -31.56 18.79
CA ASN A 188 -12.94 -30.14 18.53
C ASN A 188 -13.01 -29.91 17.01
N PRO A 189 -14.07 -29.25 16.48
CA PRO A 189 -14.09 -28.91 15.06
C PRO A 189 -12.95 -27.93 14.80
N HIS A 190 -12.13 -28.18 13.78
CA HIS A 190 -10.90 -27.39 13.56
C HIS A 190 -11.23 -25.91 13.35
N VAL A 191 -10.99 -25.12 14.40
CA VAL A 191 -11.06 -23.65 14.39
C VAL A 191 -9.80 -23.12 13.72
N LEU A 192 -9.96 -22.16 12.81
CA LEU A 192 -8.88 -21.47 12.12
C LEU A 192 -9.00 -19.96 12.36
N LYS A 193 -7.88 -19.34 12.71
CA LYS A 193 -7.75 -17.88 12.86
C LYS A 193 -6.96 -17.28 11.70
N ILE A 194 -7.57 -16.35 10.98
CA ILE A 194 -6.95 -15.64 9.87
C ILE A 194 -6.83 -14.16 10.23
N MET A 195 -5.62 -13.63 10.27
CA MET A 195 -5.32 -12.24 10.58
C MET A 195 -5.04 -11.46 9.28
N SER A 196 -5.53 -10.22 9.17
CA SER A 196 -5.16 -9.28 8.11
C SER A 196 -4.71 -7.95 8.71
N TYR A 197 -3.62 -7.37 8.20
CA TYR A 197 -3.06 -6.14 8.77
C TYR A 197 -2.21 -5.35 7.74
N ASN A 198 -2.62 -4.13 7.38
CA ASN A 198 -1.74 -3.15 6.72
C ASN A 198 -0.75 -2.59 7.76
N VAL A 199 0.55 -2.91 7.61
CA VAL A 199 1.58 -2.62 8.63
C VAL A 199 2.10 -1.18 8.58
N TRP A 200 1.67 -0.41 7.58
CA TRP A 200 2.10 0.95 7.27
C TRP A 200 3.59 1.07 6.96
N PHE A 201 3.93 1.28 5.69
CA PHE A 201 5.32 1.42 5.20
C PHE A 201 6.06 2.67 5.71
N ARG A 202 5.45 3.45 6.61
CA ARG A 202 6.04 4.68 7.13
C ARG A 202 7.15 4.39 8.15
N GLU A 203 8.35 4.17 7.64
CA GLU A 203 9.51 3.75 8.43
C GLU A 203 10.12 4.86 9.31
N ASP A 204 9.89 6.14 9.01
CA ASP A 204 10.41 7.27 9.80
C ASP A 204 9.74 7.40 11.18
N LEU A 205 8.65 6.68 11.42
CA LEU A 205 7.87 6.71 12.66
C LEU A 205 7.97 5.36 13.38
N GLU A 206 8.95 5.27 14.29
CA GLU A 206 9.11 4.20 15.29
C GLU A 206 9.00 2.76 14.76
N VAL A 207 9.45 2.50 13.53
CA VAL A 207 9.17 1.24 12.81
C VAL A 207 9.51 -0.02 13.61
N TYR A 208 10.67 -0.07 14.28
CA TYR A 208 11.06 -1.23 15.10
C TYR A 208 10.06 -1.50 16.24
N ARG A 209 9.60 -0.46 16.94
CA ARG A 209 8.63 -0.59 18.03
C ARG A 209 7.23 -0.91 17.52
N ARG A 210 6.83 -0.33 16.38
CA ARG A 210 5.57 -0.67 15.70
C ARG A 210 5.53 -2.14 15.26
N MET A 211 6.60 -2.63 14.63
CA MET A 211 6.70 -4.04 14.20
C MET A 211 6.84 -5.01 15.39
N GLU A 212 7.51 -4.60 16.48
CA GLU A 212 7.54 -5.33 17.75
C GLU A 212 6.13 -5.46 18.36
N ALA A 213 5.34 -4.37 18.36
CA ALA A 213 3.96 -4.39 18.83
C ALA A 213 3.04 -5.26 17.95
N LEU A 214 3.17 -5.20 16.62
CA LEU A 214 2.51 -6.15 15.71
C LEU A 214 2.92 -7.60 16.01
N GLY A 215 4.21 -7.84 16.27
CA GLY A 215 4.71 -9.15 16.69
C GLY A 215 4.08 -9.66 17.99
N ASN A 216 3.83 -8.77 18.95
CA ASN A 216 3.12 -9.11 20.19
C ASN A 216 1.65 -9.46 19.94
N LEU A 217 0.95 -8.79 19.02
CA LEU A 217 -0.41 -9.20 18.62
C LEU A 217 -0.43 -10.62 18.02
N ILE A 218 0.57 -10.97 17.20
CA ILE A 218 0.69 -12.32 16.63
C ILE A 218 0.92 -13.37 17.73
N LEU A 219 1.75 -13.05 18.74
CA LEU A 219 1.99 -13.92 19.89
C LEU A 219 0.76 -14.07 20.81
N VAL A 220 -0.07 -13.04 20.93
CA VAL A 220 -1.31 -13.07 21.73
C VAL A 220 -2.44 -13.82 21.03
N HIS A 221 -2.73 -13.49 19.76
CA HIS A 221 -3.87 -14.06 19.06
C HIS A 221 -3.58 -15.43 18.42
N VAL A 222 -2.29 -15.74 18.19
CA VAL A 222 -1.76 -17.00 17.67
C VAL A 222 -2.44 -17.42 16.34
N PRO A 223 -2.58 -16.53 15.34
CA PRO A 223 -3.30 -16.84 14.10
C PRO A 223 -2.67 -18.01 13.33
N ASP A 224 -3.47 -18.77 12.59
CA ASP A 224 -3.04 -19.87 11.74
C ASP A 224 -2.55 -19.40 10.37
N PHE A 225 -3.11 -18.27 9.91
CA PHE A 225 -2.72 -17.61 8.68
C PHE A 225 -2.72 -16.09 8.88
N ILE A 226 -1.77 -15.39 8.26
CA ILE A 226 -1.64 -13.93 8.33
C ILE A 226 -1.47 -13.36 6.92
N CYS A 227 -2.20 -12.26 6.65
CA CYS A 227 -2.17 -11.48 5.42
C CYS A 227 -1.68 -10.07 5.73
N PHE A 228 -0.42 -9.74 5.42
CA PHE A 228 0.12 -8.40 5.57
C PHE A 228 0.09 -7.60 4.27
N GLN A 229 -0.13 -6.29 4.40
CA GLN A 229 -0.01 -5.29 3.34
C GLN A 229 1.03 -4.23 3.75
N GLU A 230 1.65 -3.55 2.78
CA GLU A 230 2.71 -2.54 2.98
C GLU A 230 4.00 -3.04 3.66
N VAL A 231 4.34 -4.32 3.50
CA VAL A 231 5.62 -4.86 3.98
C VAL A 231 6.74 -4.35 3.07
N THR A 232 7.66 -3.57 3.63
CA THR A 232 8.90 -3.14 2.97
C THR A 232 10.04 -4.15 3.20
N PRO A 233 11.16 -4.08 2.45
CA PRO A 233 12.35 -4.86 2.75
C PRO A 233 12.86 -4.76 4.20
N ASN A 234 12.86 -3.56 4.78
CA ASN A 234 13.28 -3.35 6.17
C ASN A 234 12.29 -4.00 7.15
N ILE A 235 10.98 -3.82 6.95
CA ILE A 235 9.94 -4.45 7.78
C ILE A 235 10.01 -5.98 7.68
N TYR A 236 10.29 -6.54 6.50
CA TYR A 236 10.54 -7.97 6.33
C TYR A 236 11.70 -8.45 7.21
N ASP A 237 12.84 -7.76 7.22
CA ASP A 237 13.99 -8.17 8.03
C ASP A 237 13.74 -8.05 9.54
N ILE A 238 12.94 -7.07 9.97
CA ILE A 238 12.46 -6.96 11.37
C ILE A 238 11.55 -8.15 11.72
N PHE A 239 10.59 -8.50 10.86
CA PHE A 239 9.72 -9.65 11.06
C PHE A 239 10.49 -10.97 11.04
N ARG A 240 11.45 -11.14 10.12
CA ARG A 240 12.35 -12.30 10.04
C ARG A 240 13.20 -12.49 11.29
N SER A 241 13.51 -11.40 12.00
CA SER A 241 14.23 -11.40 13.27
C SER A 241 13.34 -11.65 14.49
N SER A 242 12.01 -11.69 14.30
CA SER A 242 11.03 -11.80 15.40
C SER A 242 10.82 -13.23 15.87
N LYS A 243 10.53 -13.41 17.17
CA LYS A 243 10.38 -14.73 17.83
C LYS A 243 9.33 -15.64 17.16
N TRP A 244 8.24 -15.06 16.66
CA TRP A 244 7.13 -15.80 16.03
C TRP A 244 7.47 -16.30 14.62
N TRP A 245 8.48 -15.75 13.93
CA TRP A 245 8.74 -16.01 12.51
C TRP A 245 8.88 -17.49 12.18
N LYS A 246 9.67 -18.23 12.97
CA LYS A 246 9.97 -19.66 12.74
C LYS A 246 8.73 -20.56 12.84
N SER A 247 7.64 -20.10 13.45
CA SER A 247 6.37 -20.83 13.53
C SER A 247 5.54 -20.76 12.25
N TYR A 248 5.94 -19.94 11.25
CA TYR A 248 5.19 -19.73 10.02
C TYR A 248 6.06 -19.93 8.78
N ARG A 249 5.48 -20.52 7.74
CA ARG A 249 6.02 -20.49 6.38
C ARG A 249 5.64 -19.16 5.72
N CYS A 250 6.64 -18.44 5.21
CA CYS A 250 6.46 -17.18 4.46
C CYS A 250 6.18 -17.44 2.98
N SER A 251 5.40 -16.56 2.34
CA SER A 251 5.15 -16.56 0.89
C SER A 251 6.20 -15.82 0.06
N VAL A 252 7.03 -14.99 0.68
CA VAL A 252 7.98 -14.08 0.01
C VAL A 252 9.41 -14.65 0.08
N SER A 253 10.06 -14.80 -1.08
CA SER A 253 11.47 -15.19 -1.19
C SER A 253 12.41 -13.97 -1.09
N GLN A 254 13.69 -14.22 -0.83
CA GLN A 254 14.69 -13.14 -0.73
C GLN A 254 14.84 -12.35 -2.05
N ASP A 255 14.66 -13.00 -3.20
CA ASP A 255 14.79 -12.37 -4.52
C ASP A 255 13.66 -11.34 -4.76
N MET A 256 12.41 -11.67 -4.38
CA MET A 256 11.27 -10.76 -4.51
C MET A 256 11.45 -9.45 -3.75
N ILE A 257 12.18 -9.49 -2.62
CA ILE A 257 12.43 -8.33 -1.76
C ILE A 257 13.38 -7.33 -2.42
N ALA A 258 14.32 -7.80 -3.24
CA ALA A 258 15.30 -6.96 -3.92
C ALA A 258 14.69 -6.10 -5.04
N GLU A 259 13.53 -6.50 -5.57
CA GLU A 259 12.91 -5.89 -6.75
C GLU A 259 11.91 -4.77 -6.42
N ARG A 260 11.40 -4.67 -5.18
CA ARG A 260 10.20 -3.89 -4.87
C ARG A 260 10.31 -3.03 -3.60
N PRO A 261 9.72 -1.82 -3.59
CA PRO A 261 9.75 -0.96 -2.40
C PRO A 261 8.85 -1.45 -1.26
N TYR A 262 7.73 -2.10 -1.59
CA TYR A 262 6.84 -2.78 -0.66
C TYR A 262 6.03 -3.87 -1.40
N PHE A 263 5.42 -4.78 -0.65
CA PHE A 263 4.65 -5.92 -1.17
C PHE A 263 3.60 -6.40 -0.15
N CYS A 264 2.73 -7.31 -0.58
CA CYS A 264 1.92 -8.11 0.35
C CYS A 264 2.71 -9.36 0.79
N MET A 265 2.51 -9.80 2.03
CA MET A 265 3.21 -10.97 2.57
C MET A 265 2.23 -11.89 3.31
N GLN A 266 2.25 -13.17 3.00
CA GLN A 266 1.45 -14.19 3.69
C GLN A 266 2.32 -15.05 4.59
N MET A 267 1.85 -15.32 5.80
CA MET A 267 2.51 -16.20 6.79
C MET A 267 1.55 -17.32 7.19
N SER A 268 1.96 -18.59 7.11
CA SER A 268 1.07 -19.74 7.36
C SER A 268 1.66 -20.77 8.31
N LYS A 269 0.88 -21.19 9.32
CA LYS A 269 1.07 -22.46 10.03
C LYS A 269 0.44 -23.65 9.29
N LEU A 270 -0.53 -23.35 8.41
CA LEU A 270 -1.30 -24.34 7.66
C LEU A 270 -0.48 -24.94 6.49
N PRO A 271 -0.77 -26.19 6.09
CA PRO A 271 -0.14 -26.87 4.96
C PRO A 271 -0.53 -26.22 3.61
N VAL A 272 0.18 -25.17 3.24
CA VAL A 272 0.09 -24.52 1.92
C VAL A 272 0.71 -25.44 0.87
N GLU A 273 -0.06 -25.87 -0.13
CA GLU A 273 0.45 -26.56 -1.31
C GLU A 273 1.29 -25.57 -2.14
N THR A 274 0.71 -24.43 -2.52
CA THR A 274 1.43 -23.37 -3.28
C THR A 274 1.07 -21.97 -2.81
N PHE A 275 2.09 -21.10 -2.78
CA PHE A 275 1.89 -19.64 -2.83
C PHE A 275 2.02 -19.19 -4.28
N LYS A 276 1.14 -18.28 -4.71
CA LYS A 276 1.16 -17.67 -6.04
C LYS A 276 0.99 -16.17 -5.90
N CYS A 277 1.55 -15.41 -6.82
CA CYS A 277 1.30 -13.97 -6.89
C CYS A 277 0.95 -13.54 -8.31
N LYS A 278 -0.06 -12.67 -8.45
CA LYS A 278 -0.52 -12.15 -9.73
C LYS A 278 -0.57 -10.61 -9.69
N PRO A 279 0.38 -9.91 -10.34
CA PRO A 279 0.31 -8.46 -10.50
C PRO A 279 -0.93 -8.03 -11.29
N PHE A 280 -1.55 -6.91 -10.92
CA PHE A 280 -2.65 -6.35 -11.70
C PHE A 280 -2.10 -5.51 -12.87
N ALA A 281 -2.52 -5.82 -14.09
CA ALA A 281 -2.06 -5.12 -15.28
C ALA A 281 -2.46 -3.62 -15.33
N ASN A 282 -3.47 -3.22 -14.55
CA ASN A 282 -3.95 -1.84 -14.46
C ASN A 282 -3.39 -1.06 -13.25
N SER A 283 -2.55 -1.68 -12.43
CA SER A 283 -1.98 -1.03 -11.24
C SER A 283 -0.85 -0.09 -11.66
N ILE A 284 -0.83 1.10 -11.07
CA ILE A 284 0.33 2.01 -11.17
C ILE A 284 1.13 2.06 -9.86
N MET A 285 0.60 1.48 -8.77
CA MET A 285 1.26 1.42 -7.47
C MET A 285 1.97 0.10 -7.17
N GLY A 286 2.03 -0.84 -8.13
CA GLY A 286 2.66 -2.16 -7.97
C GLY A 286 1.79 -3.19 -7.23
N ARG A 287 0.47 -3.08 -7.37
CA ARG A 287 -0.52 -3.89 -6.66
C ARG A 287 -0.72 -5.26 -7.31
N GLU A 288 -1.07 -6.23 -6.47
CA GLU A 288 -1.11 -7.65 -6.83
C GLU A 288 -2.07 -8.44 -5.94
N LEU A 289 -2.45 -9.62 -6.43
CA LEU A 289 -3.18 -10.64 -5.68
C LEU A 289 -2.22 -11.76 -5.27
N CYS A 290 -1.97 -11.92 -3.97
CA CYS A 290 -1.29 -13.09 -3.42
C CYS A 290 -2.33 -14.17 -3.08
N LEU A 291 -2.02 -15.42 -3.39
CA LEU A 291 -2.88 -16.59 -3.19
C LEU A 291 -2.10 -17.67 -2.44
N ALA A 292 -2.74 -18.31 -1.47
CA ALA A 292 -2.26 -19.51 -0.81
C ALA A 292 -3.30 -20.62 -0.96
N ASP A 293 -2.93 -21.66 -1.71
CA ASP A 293 -3.74 -22.88 -1.84
C ASP A 293 -3.40 -23.80 -0.66
N ILE A 294 -4.38 -24.08 0.20
CA ILE A 294 -4.22 -24.88 1.42
C ILE A 294 -5.02 -26.17 1.31
N LYS A 295 -4.40 -27.29 1.65
CA LYS A 295 -5.05 -28.60 1.77
C LYS A 295 -4.96 -29.08 3.20
N LEU A 296 -6.05 -28.93 3.95
CA LEU A 296 -6.10 -29.31 5.36
C LEU A 296 -6.02 -30.83 5.52
N ASN A 297 -5.59 -31.27 6.71
CA ASN A 297 -5.50 -32.68 7.08
C ASN A 297 -6.86 -33.41 6.97
N SER A 298 -7.98 -32.69 7.08
CA SER A 298 -9.33 -33.22 6.86
C SER A 298 -9.70 -33.41 5.37
N GLY A 299 -8.74 -33.28 4.45
CA GLY A 299 -8.94 -33.38 2.99
C GLY A 299 -9.60 -32.16 2.34
N LYS A 300 -10.21 -31.26 3.14
CA LYS A 300 -10.85 -30.03 2.68
C LYS A 300 -9.81 -29.05 2.12
N ARG A 301 -10.16 -28.39 1.00
CA ARG A 301 -9.35 -27.33 0.37
C ARG A 301 -9.85 -25.96 0.79
N LEU A 302 -8.93 -25.04 1.03
CA LEU A 302 -9.18 -23.63 1.35
C LEU A 302 -8.20 -22.76 0.56
N VAL A 303 -8.70 -21.71 -0.09
CA VAL A 303 -7.85 -20.69 -0.72
C VAL A 303 -7.89 -19.43 0.12
N ILE A 304 -6.74 -18.95 0.60
CA ILE A 304 -6.63 -17.66 1.28
C ILE A 304 -5.89 -16.69 0.37
N ALA A 305 -6.58 -15.61 0.02
CA ALA A 305 -6.10 -14.55 -0.85
C ALA A 305 -5.86 -13.26 -0.05
N THR A 306 -4.82 -12.51 -0.41
CA THR A 306 -4.62 -11.14 0.06
C THR A 306 -4.29 -10.20 -1.08
N SER A 307 -4.73 -8.95 -0.95
CA SER A 307 -4.28 -7.86 -1.81
C SER A 307 -4.18 -6.56 -1.02
N HIS A 308 -3.55 -5.56 -1.63
CA HIS A 308 -3.66 -4.16 -1.27
C HIS A 308 -4.15 -3.43 -2.52
N LEU A 309 -5.48 -3.27 -2.69
CA LEU A 309 -6.07 -2.70 -3.91
C LEU A 309 -5.72 -1.22 -4.07
N GLU A 310 -5.72 -0.71 -5.32
CA GLU A 310 -5.25 0.64 -5.67
C GLU A 310 -5.78 1.72 -4.71
N SER A 311 -4.88 2.43 -4.04
CA SER A 311 -5.27 3.43 -3.03
C SER A 311 -5.68 4.76 -3.67
N PRO A 312 -6.59 5.55 -3.06
CA PRO A 312 -6.75 6.96 -3.42
C PRO A 312 -5.45 7.71 -3.13
N CYS A 313 -4.84 8.34 -4.14
CA CYS A 313 -3.63 9.14 -4.01
C CYS A 313 -3.82 10.56 -4.60
N PRO A 314 -4.70 11.39 -3.97
CA PRO A 314 -4.93 12.77 -4.38
C PRO A 314 -3.65 13.60 -4.27
N ALA A 315 -3.05 13.93 -5.42
CA ALA A 315 -1.78 14.62 -5.54
C ALA A 315 -1.83 15.77 -6.56
N PRO A 316 -0.93 16.75 -6.49
CA PRO A 316 -0.79 17.78 -7.52
C PRO A 316 -0.68 17.19 -8.94
N PRO A 317 -1.17 17.89 -9.98
CA PRO A 317 -1.85 19.18 -9.93
C PRO A 317 -3.36 19.09 -9.66
N LYS A 318 -4.01 17.94 -9.87
CA LYS A 318 -5.48 17.80 -9.87
C LYS A 318 -6.12 17.45 -8.51
N TRP A 319 -5.39 16.76 -7.62
CA TRP A 319 -5.85 16.35 -6.28
C TRP A 319 -7.10 15.46 -6.26
N ASP A 320 -7.44 14.83 -7.37
CA ASP A 320 -8.67 14.07 -7.64
C ASP A 320 -8.43 12.56 -7.90
N GLN A 321 -7.18 12.10 -7.81
CA GLN A 321 -6.78 10.76 -8.25
C GLN A 321 -7.22 9.68 -7.23
N MET A 322 -8.51 9.32 -7.27
CA MET A 322 -9.13 8.34 -6.37
C MET A 322 -8.95 6.88 -6.80
N TYR A 323 -8.51 6.63 -8.03
CA TYR A 323 -8.25 5.30 -8.63
C TYR A 323 -9.38 4.26 -8.49
N SER A 324 -10.63 4.73 -8.39
CA SER A 324 -11.82 3.89 -8.22
C SER A 324 -11.98 2.87 -9.35
N VAL A 325 -11.82 3.29 -10.61
CA VAL A 325 -11.92 2.40 -11.78
C VAL A 325 -10.91 1.25 -11.72
N GLN A 326 -9.67 1.55 -11.33
CA GLN A 326 -8.61 0.56 -11.15
C GLN A 326 -8.97 -0.42 -10.04
N ARG A 327 -9.26 0.09 -8.84
CA ARG A 327 -9.62 -0.68 -7.64
C ARG A 327 -10.85 -1.59 -7.85
N VAL A 328 -11.90 -1.08 -8.50
CA VAL A 328 -13.11 -1.85 -8.86
C VAL A 328 -12.79 -2.97 -9.84
N ALA A 329 -11.95 -2.72 -10.84
CA ALA A 329 -11.52 -3.75 -11.79
C ALA A 329 -10.65 -4.84 -11.11
N GLN A 330 -9.74 -4.44 -10.22
CA GLN A 330 -8.89 -5.36 -9.45
C GLN A 330 -9.74 -6.25 -8.52
N ALA A 331 -10.70 -5.69 -7.79
CA ALA A 331 -11.62 -6.46 -6.95
C ALA A 331 -12.42 -7.50 -7.76
N LYS A 332 -12.92 -7.11 -8.95
CA LYS A 332 -13.60 -8.03 -9.87
C LYS A 332 -12.67 -9.13 -10.37
N GLU A 333 -11.44 -8.81 -10.74
CA GLU A 333 -10.44 -9.79 -11.17
C GLU A 333 -10.15 -10.81 -10.07
N CYS A 334 -9.98 -10.36 -8.82
CA CYS A 334 -9.76 -11.24 -7.67
C CYS A 334 -10.93 -12.22 -7.47
N LEU A 335 -12.17 -11.72 -7.48
CA LEU A 335 -13.36 -12.54 -7.25
C LEU A 335 -13.61 -13.52 -8.41
N ILE A 336 -13.31 -13.12 -9.66
CA ILE A 336 -13.37 -14.02 -10.83
C ILE A 336 -12.37 -15.17 -10.72
N LEU A 337 -11.17 -14.93 -10.19
CA LEU A 337 -10.16 -15.98 -9.96
C LEU A 337 -10.53 -16.92 -8.81
N LEU A 338 -11.29 -16.44 -7.82
CA LEU A 338 -11.67 -17.21 -6.62
C LEU A 338 -13.03 -17.90 -6.73
N LYS A 339 -13.89 -17.51 -7.68
CA LYS A 339 -15.30 -17.95 -7.79
C LYS A 339 -15.50 -19.47 -7.77
N ASP A 340 -14.59 -20.23 -8.39
CA ASP A 340 -14.70 -21.68 -8.57
C ASP A 340 -14.19 -22.47 -7.34
N SER A 341 -13.68 -21.77 -6.32
CA SER A 341 -13.23 -22.38 -5.06
C SER A 341 -14.40 -22.67 -4.13
N ASN A 342 -14.50 -23.90 -3.63
CA ASN A 342 -15.52 -24.28 -2.63
C ASN A 342 -15.37 -23.54 -1.30
N ASN A 343 -14.13 -23.19 -0.92
CA ASN A 343 -13.84 -22.37 0.24
C ASN A 343 -12.75 -21.36 -0.14
N ALA A 344 -13.11 -20.08 -0.12
CA ALA A 344 -12.21 -18.97 -0.38
C ALA A 344 -12.42 -17.86 0.66
N ILE A 345 -11.30 -17.28 1.10
CA ILE A 345 -11.25 -16.10 1.95
C ILE A 345 -10.37 -15.08 1.22
N PHE A 346 -10.93 -13.94 0.86
CA PHE A 346 -10.20 -12.80 0.31
C PHE A 346 -10.13 -11.68 1.35
N ALA A 347 -8.93 -11.41 1.83
CA ALA A 347 -8.64 -10.46 2.89
C ALA A 347 -7.68 -9.36 2.42
N GLY A 348 -7.47 -8.35 3.27
CA GLY A 348 -6.49 -7.29 3.02
C GLY A 348 -7.11 -5.90 2.95
N ASP A 349 -6.24 -4.92 2.72
CA ASP A 349 -6.61 -3.54 2.49
C ASP A 349 -7.23 -3.39 1.10
N MET A 350 -8.55 -3.29 1.06
CA MET A 350 -9.31 -3.13 -0.17
C MET A 350 -9.35 -1.68 -0.65
N ASN A 351 -8.84 -0.71 0.14
CA ASN A 351 -8.97 0.73 -0.08
C ASN A 351 -10.39 1.21 -0.41
N TRP A 352 -11.41 0.43 -0.04
CA TRP A 352 -12.75 0.53 -0.62
C TRP A 352 -13.60 1.60 0.05
N ASP A 353 -14.15 2.50 -0.75
CA ASP A 353 -15.10 3.52 -0.33
C ASP A 353 -16.47 3.24 -0.95
N ASP A 354 -17.40 2.68 -0.17
CA ASP A 354 -18.72 2.26 -0.67
C ASP A 354 -19.55 3.41 -1.31
N LYS A 355 -19.17 4.68 -1.06
CA LYS A 355 -19.77 5.86 -1.69
C LYS A 355 -19.16 6.22 -3.05
N LEU A 356 -17.89 5.90 -3.29
CA LEU A 356 -17.17 6.24 -4.53
C LEU A 356 -17.09 5.04 -5.47
N ASP A 357 -16.84 3.85 -4.91
CA ASP A 357 -16.65 2.59 -5.64
C ASP A 357 -17.96 1.80 -5.78
N GLY A 358 -18.98 2.19 -5.03
CA GLY A 358 -20.25 1.49 -4.92
C GLY A 358 -20.19 0.23 -4.06
N ALA A 359 -21.18 -0.65 -4.22
CA ALA A 359 -21.19 -1.93 -3.54
C ALA A 359 -20.01 -2.81 -4.00
N PHE A 360 -19.35 -3.47 -3.04
CA PHE A 360 -18.28 -4.42 -3.35
C PHE A 360 -18.82 -5.55 -4.26
N PRO A 361 -18.13 -5.93 -5.35
CA PRO A 361 -18.70 -6.74 -6.43
C PRO A 361 -18.75 -8.25 -6.11
N LEU A 362 -19.30 -8.61 -4.96
CA LEU A 362 -19.43 -9.99 -4.46
C LEU A 362 -20.35 -10.83 -5.37
N PRO A 363 -19.90 -12.00 -5.87
CA PRO A 363 -20.77 -12.98 -6.51
C PRO A 363 -21.75 -13.64 -5.54
N ASP A 364 -22.76 -14.33 -6.06
CA ASP A 364 -23.69 -15.12 -5.25
C ASP A 364 -22.93 -16.14 -4.37
N GLY A 365 -23.38 -16.27 -3.11
CA GLY A 365 -22.73 -17.11 -2.09
C GLY A 365 -21.54 -16.45 -1.37
N TRP A 366 -21.01 -15.33 -1.86
CA TRP A 366 -20.01 -14.56 -1.13
C TRP A 366 -20.65 -13.62 -0.10
N VAL A 367 -20.00 -13.46 1.04
CA VAL A 367 -20.40 -12.56 2.12
C VAL A 367 -19.24 -11.69 2.61
N ASP A 368 -19.55 -10.49 3.07
CA ASP A 368 -18.63 -9.67 3.85
C ASP A 368 -18.72 -10.10 5.32
N ALA A 369 -17.62 -10.65 5.85
CA ALA A 369 -17.59 -11.24 7.19
C ALA A 369 -17.92 -10.22 8.30
N TRP A 370 -17.55 -8.95 8.11
CA TRP A 370 -17.91 -7.88 9.06
C TRP A 370 -19.42 -7.65 9.05
N MET A 371 -20.02 -7.52 7.87
CA MET A 371 -21.47 -7.29 7.76
C MET A 371 -22.31 -8.44 8.33
N VAL A 372 -21.84 -9.68 8.23
CA VAL A 372 -22.50 -10.87 8.80
C VAL A 372 -22.38 -10.93 10.33
N LYS A 373 -21.22 -10.59 10.88
CA LYS A 373 -20.92 -10.81 12.32
C LYS A 373 -21.06 -9.59 13.21
N LYS A 374 -21.04 -8.40 12.61
CA LYS A 374 -21.11 -7.09 13.27
C LYS A 374 -22.16 -6.20 12.59
N PRO A 375 -23.40 -6.69 12.38
CA PRO A 375 -24.43 -5.94 11.65
C PRO A 375 -24.76 -4.62 12.34
N GLY A 376 -24.64 -3.51 11.61
CA GLY A 376 -24.85 -2.16 12.13
C GLY A 376 -23.61 -1.49 12.74
N GLU A 377 -22.51 -2.22 12.99
CA GLU A 377 -21.24 -1.61 13.39
C GLU A 377 -20.47 -1.11 12.16
N ASN A 378 -19.93 0.11 12.22
CA ASN A 378 -19.23 0.74 11.08
C ASN A 378 -17.95 0.02 10.62
N GLY A 379 -17.26 -0.69 11.54
CA GLY A 379 -16.01 -1.40 11.24
C GLY A 379 -14.90 -0.53 10.68
N TRP A 380 -14.70 0.71 11.17
CA TRP A 380 -13.65 1.59 10.67
C TRP A 380 -12.25 1.08 11.04
N THR A 381 -11.60 0.39 10.11
CA THR A 381 -10.21 -0.09 10.25
C THR A 381 -9.20 1.03 10.05
N TYR A 382 -9.57 2.10 9.34
CA TYR A 382 -8.83 3.35 9.27
C TYR A 382 -9.69 4.47 9.86
N ASP A 383 -9.29 5.01 11.03
CA ASP A 383 -10.08 6.02 11.73
C ASP A 383 -9.22 7.09 12.42
N THR A 384 -9.19 8.30 11.86
CA THR A 384 -8.43 9.43 12.42
C THR A 384 -9.01 10.02 13.71
N LYS A 385 -10.17 9.55 14.20
CA LYS A 385 -10.71 9.91 15.52
C LYS A 385 -10.27 8.96 16.63
N SER A 386 -10.39 7.65 16.42
CA SER A 386 -9.97 6.66 17.43
C SER A 386 -8.47 6.44 17.42
N ASN A 387 -7.83 6.32 16.23
CA ASN A 387 -6.39 6.13 16.13
C ASN A 387 -5.67 7.43 16.49
N LYS A 388 -5.23 7.52 17.75
CA LYS A 388 -4.64 8.74 18.30
C LYS A 388 -3.31 9.12 17.67
N MET A 389 -2.61 8.19 17.02
CA MET A 389 -1.42 8.48 16.22
C MET A 389 -1.75 9.41 15.04
N LEU A 390 -2.95 9.27 14.46
CA LEU A 390 -3.40 10.08 13.31
C LEU A 390 -3.97 11.45 13.72
N SER A 391 -4.07 11.75 15.01
CA SER A 391 -4.64 13.00 15.53
C SER A 391 -4.09 14.23 14.81
N GLY A 392 -4.96 15.23 14.61
CA GLY A 392 -4.62 16.43 13.85
C GLY A 392 -4.72 16.27 12.33
N ASN A 393 -4.88 15.06 11.77
CA ASN A 393 -5.36 14.89 10.39
C ASN A 393 -6.82 15.38 10.26
N ARG A 394 -7.32 15.51 9.02
CA ARG A 394 -8.75 15.66 8.76
C ARG A 394 -9.49 14.39 9.24
N THR A 395 -10.73 14.54 9.70
CA THR A 395 -11.62 13.40 9.97
C THR A 395 -11.73 12.53 8.72
N LEU A 396 -11.29 11.28 8.83
CA LEU A 396 -11.45 10.23 7.84
C LEU A 396 -11.68 8.93 8.59
N GLN A 397 -12.81 8.28 8.33
CA GLN A 397 -13.24 7.07 9.01
C GLN A 397 -13.75 6.11 7.93
N LYS A 398 -13.02 5.02 7.69
CA LYS A 398 -13.20 4.11 6.55
C LYS A 398 -12.96 2.66 6.96
N ARG A 399 -13.68 1.75 6.30
CA ARG A 399 -13.50 0.31 6.39
C ARG A 399 -12.72 -0.16 5.16
N LEU A 400 -11.42 0.10 5.18
CA LEU A 400 -10.52 -0.17 4.06
C LEU A 400 -10.20 -1.67 4.03
N ASP A 401 -9.79 -2.21 5.18
CA ASP A 401 -9.50 -3.63 5.38
C ASP A 401 -10.80 -4.42 5.52
N ARG A 402 -10.92 -5.54 4.79
CA ARG A 402 -12.13 -6.36 4.76
C ARG A 402 -11.78 -7.85 4.68
N PHE A 403 -12.76 -8.68 5.02
CA PHE A 403 -12.75 -10.12 4.81
C PHE A 403 -13.98 -10.51 4.00
N MET A 404 -13.77 -10.94 2.76
CA MET A 404 -14.82 -11.47 1.87
C MET A 404 -14.69 -12.99 1.82
N CYS A 405 -15.78 -13.70 2.02
CA CYS A 405 -15.77 -15.15 2.23
C CYS A 405 -16.83 -15.85 1.38
N ASN A 406 -16.44 -16.95 0.74
CA ASN A 406 -17.34 -17.95 0.18
C ASN A 406 -16.92 -19.29 0.77
N LEU A 407 -17.71 -19.84 1.70
CA LEU A 407 -17.34 -20.99 2.51
C LEU A 407 -18.50 -22.00 2.51
N LYS A 408 -18.28 -23.18 1.93
CA LYS A 408 -19.22 -24.30 1.97
C LYS A 408 -18.96 -25.23 3.15
N ASP A 409 -17.68 -25.44 3.45
CA ASP A 409 -17.19 -26.43 4.42
C ASP A 409 -16.82 -25.83 5.78
N PHE A 410 -16.97 -24.51 5.94
CA PHE A 410 -16.65 -23.76 7.15
C PHE A 410 -17.76 -22.75 7.45
N ARG A 411 -18.00 -22.48 8.73
CA ARG A 411 -18.76 -21.30 9.16
C ARG A 411 -17.81 -20.20 9.64
N ILE A 412 -18.20 -18.95 9.45
CA ILE A 412 -17.61 -17.84 10.18
C ILE A 412 -18.17 -17.88 11.61
N ASP A 413 -17.34 -17.74 12.63
CA ASP A 413 -17.76 -17.66 14.03
C ASP A 413 -17.71 -16.23 14.54
N SER A 414 -16.55 -15.57 14.42
CA SER A 414 -16.31 -14.19 14.85
C SER A 414 -15.42 -13.42 13.88
N ILE A 415 -15.48 -12.09 13.99
CA ILE A 415 -14.49 -11.16 13.44
C ILE A 415 -14.23 -10.07 14.48
N GLU A 416 -12.96 -9.78 14.71
CA GLU A 416 -12.48 -8.88 15.75
C GLU A 416 -11.53 -7.84 15.16
N MET A 417 -11.54 -6.64 15.72
CA MET A 417 -10.60 -5.57 15.39
C MET A 417 -9.48 -5.56 16.43
N ILE A 418 -8.21 -5.52 15.98
CA ILE A 418 -7.03 -5.67 16.83
C ILE A 418 -6.00 -4.57 16.58
N GLY A 419 -5.11 -4.33 17.54
CA GLY A 419 -4.11 -3.26 17.45
C GLY A 419 -4.67 -1.84 17.69
N THR A 420 -5.80 -1.75 18.42
CA THR A 420 -6.46 -0.48 18.78
C THR A 420 -5.71 0.35 19.81
N GLU A 421 -4.83 -0.28 20.59
CA GLU A 421 -4.16 0.33 21.72
C GLU A 421 -2.83 1.00 21.34
N ALA A 422 -2.55 2.13 21.99
CA ALA A 422 -1.25 2.79 21.90
C ALA A 422 -0.15 1.93 22.54
N ILE A 423 1.05 1.96 21.95
CA ILE A 423 2.24 1.32 22.48
C ILE A 423 2.64 2.06 23.78
N PRO A 424 2.67 1.39 24.95
CA PRO A 424 2.88 2.05 26.22
C PRO A 424 4.20 2.83 26.28
N GLY A 425 4.13 4.09 26.71
CA GLY A 425 5.30 4.97 26.85
C GLY A 425 5.93 5.46 25.55
N LEU A 426 5.30 5.24 24.40
CA LEU A 426 5.83 5.64 23.09
C LEU A 426 5.02 6.75 22.42
N SER A 427 5.69 7.85 22.11
CA SER A 427 5.12 9.03 21.44
C SER A 427 6.01 9.49 20.28
N TYR A 428 5.43 10.28 19.37
CA TYR A 428 6.15 10.96 18.30
C TYR A 428 5.68 12.42 18.18
N ASN A 429 6.56 13.27 17.65
CA ASN A 429 6.27 14.68 17.43
C ASN A 429 5.74 14.91 16.02
N LYS A 430 4.51 15.43 15.92
CA LYS A 430 3.88 15.84 14.66
C LYS A 430 3.87 17.36 14.56
N GLU A 431 4.39 17.89 13.46
CA GLU A 431 4.26 19.32 13.14
C GLU A 431 2.98 19.57 12.33
N LYS A 432 2.19 20.57 12.73
CA LYS A 432 0.97 20.98 12.04
C LYS A 432 0.91 22.50 11.90
N LYS A 433 0.69 22.99 10.69
CA LYS A 433 0.45 24.41 10.43
C LYS A 433 -0.98 24.79 10.84
N VAL A 434 -1.13 25.67 11.83
CA VAL A 434 -2.40 26.21 12.33
C VAL A 434 -2.33 27.74 12.28
N ARG A 435 -3.23 28.39 11.55
CA ARG A 435 -3.28 29.87 11.41
C ARG A 435 -1.90 30.50 11.10
N ASN A 436 -1.20 29.92 10.12
CA ASN A 436 0.17 30.26 9.72
C ASN A 436 1.30 30.03 10.73
N GLN A 437 1.03 29.52 11.93
CA GLN A 437 2.06 29.09 12.89
C GLN A 437 2.28 27.57 12.82
N MET A 438 3.52 27.12 13.03
CA MET A 438 3.84 25.69 13.13
C MET A 438 3.69 25.24 14.58
N VAL A 439 2.71 24.39 14.86
CA VAL A 439 2.45 23.82 16.17
C VAL A 439 3.05 22.41 16.22
N LYS A 440 3.82 22.12 17.27
CA LYS A 440 4.26 20.75 17.59
C LYS A 440 3.22 20.08 18.48
N MET A 441 2.84 18.87 18.10
CA MET A 441 1.91 18.02 18.84
C MET A 441 2.63 16.71 19.16
N GLU A 442 2.75 16.38 20.44
CA GLU A 442 3.16 15.04 20.86
C GLU A 442 1.95 14.11 20.78
N LEU A 443 2.09 12.99 20.08
CA LEU A 443 1.03 12.03 19.82
C LEU A 443 1.50 10.61 20.14
N PRO A 444 0.62 9.72 20.65
CA PRO A 444 0.99 8.34 20.92
C PRO A 444 1.27 7.57 19.62
N VAL A 445 2.09 6.53 19.70
CA VAL A 445 2.35 5.61 18.60
C VAL A 445 1.49 4.35 18.77
N LEU A 446 0.73 4.00 17.74
CA LEU A 446 0.02 2.72 17.60
C LEU A 446 0.83 1.77 16.69
N PRO A 447 0.48 0.48 16.58
CA PRO A 447 1.21 -0.45 15.70
C PRO A 447 1.20 -0.03 14.21
N SER A 448 0.15 0.65 13.76
CA SER A 448 -0.03 1.15 12.39
C SER A 448 -1.01 2.32 12.38
N ASP A 449 -1.19 2.98 11.24
CA ASP A 449 -2.34 3.88 11.02
C ASP A 449 -3.65 3.10 10.76
N HIS A 450 -3.55 1.83 10.35
CA HIS A 450 -4.65 0.85 10.31
C HIS A 450 -4.79 0.04 11.61
N TYR A 451 -6.02 -0.40 11.90
CA TYR A 451 -6.30 -1.51 12.80
C TYR A 451 -6.37 -2.82 12.02
N GLY A 452 -5.87 -3.89 12.62
CA GLY A 452 -5.95 -5.23 12.05
C GLY A 452 -7.33 -5.84 12.22
N LEU A 453 -7.62 -6.85 11.41
CA LEU A 453 -8.80 -7.71 11.54
C LEU A 453 -8.38 -9.16 11.81
N LEU A 454 -9.05 -9.82 12.75
CA LEU A 454 -8.90 -11.23 13.06
C LEU A 454 -10.22 -11.95 12.80
N LEU A 455 -10.25 -12.80 11.77
CA LEU A 455 -11.38 -13.66 11.42
C LEU A 455 -11.20 -15.03 12.08
N THR A 456 -12.25 -15.54 12.72
CA THR A 456 -12.31 -16.93 13.21
C THR A 456 -13.35 -17.72 12.43
N VAL A 457 -12.94 -18.86 11.87
CA VAL A 457 -13.83 -19.79 11.16
C VAL A 457 -13.69 -21.21 11.71
N THR A 458 -14.79 -21.97 11.72
CA THR A 458 -14.83 -23.36 12.21
C THR A 458 -15.21 -24.30 11.09
N ASN A 459 -14.45 -25.37 10.96
CA ASN A 459 -14.69 -26.49 10.05
C ASN A 459 -16.01 -27.20 10.39
N LEU A 460 -16.90 -27.38 9.40
CA LEU A 460 -18.24 -27.98 9.53
C LEU A 460 -18.26 -29.51 9.40
#